data_AF-A0A935MU96-F1
#
_entry.id   AF-A0A935MU96-F1
#
_cell.length_a   1.000
_cell.length_b   1.000
_cell.length_c   1.000
_cell.angle_alpha   90.00
_cell.angle_beta   90.00
_cell.angle_gamma   90.00
#
_symmetry.space_group_name_H-M   'P 1'
#
loop_
_entity.id
_entity.type
_entity.pdbx_description
1 polymer ?
#
loop_
_entity_poly.entity_id
_entity_poly.type
_entity_poly.pdbx_seq_one_letter_code
_entity_poly.pdbx_strand_id
1 'polypeptide(L)' 'MAIRGDGSIESITFVRSSGVPAIDDAIRRIIHSQMPYLPFQPALSREYDVIEIRRTWHFDTAIRLY' A
#
# COMPACT_ATOMS: atom_id res chain seq x y z
N MET A 1 -4.51 -1.29 -1.84
CA MET A 1 -3.69 -0.74 -2.94
C MET A 1 -3.48 -1.84 -3.96
N ALA A 2 -3.44 -1.49 -5.24
CA ALA A 2 -3.15 -2.43 -6.33
C ALA A 2 -1.73 -2.19 -6.84
N ILE A 3 -0.96 -3.27 -7.02
CA ILE A 3 0.43 -3.24 -7.50
C ILE A 3 0.51 -4.08 -8.76
N ARG A 4 1.26 -3.61 -9.77
CA ARG A 4 1.53 -4.34 -11.02
C ARG A 4 2.71 -5.30 -10.86
N GLY A 5 2.82 -6.27 -11.76
CA GLY A 5 3.91 -7.23 -11.79
C GLY A 5 5.32 -6.64 -11.87
N ASP A 6 5.46 -5.41 -12.36
CA ASP A 6 6.73 -4.67 -12.41
C ASP A 6 7.05 -3.91 -11.11
N GLY A 7 6.19 -3.98 -10.10
CA GLY A 7 6.37 -3.29 -8.82
C GLY A 7 5.83 -1.85 -8.78
N SER A 8 5.25 -1.34 -9.88
CA SER A 8 4.57 -0.05 -9.90
C SER A 8 3.21 -0.10 -9.19
N ILE A 9 2.79 1.01 -8.60
CA ILE A 9 1.46 1.13 -8.01
C ILE A 9 0.45 1.41 -9.11
N GLU A 10 -0.58 0.57 -9.23
CA GLU A 10 -1.72 0.81 -10.11
C GLU A 10 -2.72 1.77 -9.45
N SER A 11 -3.06 1.55 -8.17
CA SER A 11 -4.01 2.42 -7.47
C SER A 11 -3.87 2.37 -5.94
N ILE A 12 -4.25 3.48 -5.29
CA ILE A 12 -4.36 3.60 -3.84
C ILE A 12 -5.80 3.99 -3.49
N THR A 13 -6.52 3.06 -2.85
CA THR A 13 -7.91 3.25 -2.44
C THR A 13 -8.05 3.03 -0.94
N PHE A 14 -8.75 3.94 -0.26
CA PHE A 14 -9.14 3.79 1.14
C PHE A 14 -10.51 3.12 1.21
N VAL A 15 -10.54 1.86 1.66
CA VAL A 15 -11.82 1.16 1.93
C VAL A 15 -12.54 1.79 3.13
N ARG A 16 -11.77 2.26 4.11
CA ARG A 16 -12.23 3.08 5.24
C ARG A 16 -11.22 4.20 5.46
N SER A 17 -11.67 5.45 5.39
CA SER A 17 -10.85 6.63 5.71
C SER A 17 -10.57 6.68 7.22
N SER A 18 -9.45 7.31 7.60
CA SER A 18 -9.18 7.65 9.00
C SER A 18 -10.17 8.68 9.58
N GLY A 19 -10.88 9.41 8.73
CA GLY A 19 -11.69 10.58 9.11
C GLY A 19 -10.86 11.86 9.31
N VAL A 20 -9.54 11.81 9.11
CA VAL A 20 -8.63 12.94 9.25
C VAL A 20 -7.80 13.10 7.97
N PRO A 21 -8.04 14.15 7.14
CA PRO A 21 -7.37 14.30 5.85
C PRO A 21 -5.84 14.25 5.94
N ALA A 22 -5.25 14.87 6.97
CA ALA A 22 -3.81 14.86 7.18
C ALA A 22 -3.24 13.45 7.42
N ILE A 23 -4.00 12.55 8.06
CA ILE A 23 -3.59 11.15 8.28
C ILE A 23 -3.69 10.38 6.96
N ASP A 24 -4.78 10.55 6.21
CA ASP A 24 -4.93 9.88 4.91
C ASP A 24 -3.80 10.30 3.93
N ASP A 25 -3.41 11.57 3.94
CA ASP A 25 -2.27 12.07 3.15
C ASP A 25 -0.92 11.53 3.65
N ALA A 26 -0.74 11.42 4.96
CA ALA A 26 0.46 10.80 5.52
C ALA A 26 0.58 9.32 5.09
N ILE A 27 -0.53 8.56 5.10
CA ILE A 27 -0.55 7.17 4.61
C ILE A 27 -0.15 7.12 3.14
N ARG A 28 -0.71 7.99 2.28
CA ARG A 28 -0.32 8.08 0.86
C ARG A 28 1.18 8.33 0.71
N ARG A 29 1.73 9.28 1.46
CA ARG A 29 3.17 9.60 1.45
C ARG A 29 4.04 8.41 1.86
N ILE A 30 3.65 7.67 2.89
CA ILE A 30 4.38 6.48 3.34
C ILE A 30 4.38 5.41 2.24
N ILE A 31 3.23 5.13 1.63
CA ILE A 31 3.13 4.19 0.51
C ILE A 31 4.05 4.64 -0.64
N HIS A 32 4.01 5.92 -1.02
CA HIS A 32 4.87 6.45 -2.07
C HIS A 32 6.36 6.41 -1.73
N SER A 33 6.75 6.60 -0.47
CA SER A 33 8.16 6.51 -0.04
C SER A 33 8.75 5.11 -0.14
N GLN A 34 7.90 4.09 -0.26
CA GLN A 34 8.31 2.70 -0.42
C GLN A 34 8.36 2.26 -1.89
N MET A 35 8.09 3.18 -2.83
CA MET A 35 8.11 2.86 -4.25
C MET A 35 9.53 2.88 -4.84
N PRO A 36 9.77 2.08 -5.91
CA PRO A 36 8.89 1.03 -6.41
C PRO A 36 8.92 -0.21 -5.49
N TYR A 37 7.82 -0.98 -5.47
CA TYR A 37 7.81 -2.27 -4.79
C TYR A 37 8.64 -3.28 -5.59
N LEU A 38 9.03 -4.39 -4.95
CA LEU A 38 9.72 -5.47 -5.65
C LEU A 38 8.82 -6.03 -6.76
N PRO A 39 9.36 -6.24 -7.97
CA PRO A 39 8.67 -6.95 -9.03
C PRO A 39 8.21 -8.34 -8.56
N PHE A 40 7.12 -8.83 -9.14
CA PHE A 40 6.60 -10.14 -8.80
C PHE A 40 7.59 -11.23 -9.20
N GLN A 41 7.66 -12.27 -8.38
CA GLN A 41 8.44 -13.46 -8.72
C GLN A 41 7.86 -14.12 -9.98
N PRO A 42 8.67 -14.77 -10.83
CA PRO A 42 8.22 -15.29 -12.12
C PRO A 42 7.04 -16.26 -12.05
N ALA A 43 6.85 -16.97 -10.94
CA ALA A 43 5.66 -17.82 -10.75
C ALA A 43 4.39 -16.98 -10.59
N LEU A 44 4.44 -15.93 -9.77
CA LEU A 44 3.31 -15.04 -9.54
C LEU A 44 2.97 -14.20 -10.78
N SER A 45 3.98 -13.66 -11.47
CA SER A 45 3.78 -12.84 -12.69
C SER A 45 3.22 -13.65 -13.87
N ARG A 46 3.27 -14.99 -13.82
CA ARG A 46 2.65 -15.85 -14.83
C ARG A 46 1.14 -15.99 -14.63
N GLU A 47 0.66 -15.79 -13.41
CA GLU A 47 -0.73 -15.98 -13.03
C GLU A 47 -1.46 -14.64 -12.84
N TYR A 48 -0.75 -13.59 -12.43
CA TYR A 48 -1.34 -12.31 -12.07
C TYR A 48 -0.51 -11.13 -12.59
N ASP A 49 -1.16 -10.24 -13.34
CA ASP A 49 -0.57 -8.96 -13.76
C ASP A 49 -0.64 -7.89 -12.66
N VAL A 50 -1.63 -8.01 -11.78
CA VAL A 50 -1.94 -7.05 -10.71
C VAL A 50 -2.39 -7.82 -9.47
N ILE A 51 -1.92 -7.42 -8.29
CA ILE A 51 -2.42 -7.93 -7.01
C ILE A 51 -2.96 -6.80 -6.15
N GLU A 52 -4.05 -7.08 -5.43
CA GLU A 52 -4.57 -6.18 -4.40
C GLU A 52 -3.97 -6.52 -3.03
N ILE A 53 -3.32 -5.53 -2.42
CA ILE A 53 -2.84 -5.62 -1.04
C ILE A 53 -3.75 -4.80 -0.14
N ARG A 54 -4.38 -5.50 0.81
CA ARG A 54 -5.17 -4.89 1.89
C ARG A 54 -4.30 -4.71 3.13
N ARG A 55 -4.22 -3.49 3.65
CA ARG A 55 -3.50 -3.12 4.87
C ARG A 55 -4.43 -2.34 5.78
N THR A 56 -4.35 -2.61 7.07
CA THR A 56 -5.03 -1.82 8.11
C THR A 56 -3.99 -0.98 8.82
N TRP A 57 -4.18 0.35 8.78
CA TRP A 57 -3.33 1.29 9.49
C TRP A 57 -3.96 1.63 10.83
N HIS A 58 -3.19 1.48 11.91
CA HIS A 58 -3.58 1.91 13.24
C HIS A 58 -2.72 3.11 13.62
N PHE A 59 -3.38 4.23 13.88
CA PHE A 59 -2.75 5.42 14.42
C PHE A 59 -3.18 5.56 15.87
N ASP A 60 -2.19 5.60 16.76
CA ASP A 60 -2.35 5.91 18.17
C ASP A 60 -1.44 7.11 18.47
N THR A 61 -1.76 7.85 19.52
CA THR A 61 -0.94 8.93 20.07
C THR A 61 0.40 8.40 20.60
N ALA A 62 0.52 7.09 20.82
CA ALA A 62 1.76 6.42 21.19
C ALA A 62 2.27 5.51 20.06
N ILE A 63 3.53 5.72 19.64
CA ILE A 63 4.25 4.74 18.81
C ILE A 63 4.53 3.53 19.69
N ARG A 64 3.84 2.41 19.44
CA ARG A 64 4.15 1.12 20.05
C ARG A 64 4.82 0.23 19.00
N LEU A 65 6.12 -0.03 19.18
CA LEU A 65 6.80 -1.11 18.48
C LEU A 65 6.50 -2.42 19.21
N TYR A 66 5.99 -3.42 18.48
CA TYR A 66 5.98 -4.83 18.88
C TYR A 66 6.91 -5.60 17.95
#